data_AF-A0AA39MNE2-F1
#
_entry.id   AF-A0AA39MNE2-F1
#
_cell.length_a   1.000
_cell.length_b   1.000
_cell.length_c   1.000
_cell.angle_alpha   90.00
_cell.angle_beta   90.00
_cell.angle_gamma   90.00
#
_symmetry.space_group_name_H-M   'P 1'
#
loop_
_entity.id
_entity.type
_entity.pdbx_description
1 polymer ?
#
loop_
_entity_poly.entity_id
_entity_poly.type
_entity_poly.pdbx_seq_one_letter_code
_entity_poly.pdbx_strand_id
1 'polypeptide(L)'
;MTSIQFHLKPRPVSLIHGHSNYLPFKWPFDFNYGPFFPDYGPIPSDATEVYTAQSSALAAMLSMLYDDLIPTLDVEVPCPNKLPRSAWCGLLRLSMNTVDASFRFRMECENHIVQLIKGDHAPTPPPPGKRTQSFSPEWYDVVYPTLFRGDVELRDESESRDAESLELYIWTYMYHLADEHTCISVEVFPPRDVSTDKTIFRCLFTLRSHRNSRSVQPCQ
;
A
#
# COMPACT_ATOMS: atom_id res chain seq x y z
N MET A 1 -19.96 7.88 14.33
CA MET A 1 -18.64 7.26 14.03
C MET A 1 -18.91 5.83 13.61
N THR A 2 -18.25 5.34 12.57
CA THR A 2 -18.41 3.97 12.07
C THR A 2 -17.42 3.06 12.79
N SER A 3 -17.89 1.91 13.26
CA SER A 3 -17.06 0.89 13.91
C SER A 3 -16.51 -0.06 12.86
N ILE A 4 -15.19 -0.26 12.87
CA ILE A 4 -14.48 -1.16 11.95
C ILE A 4 -13.84 -2.24 12.79
N GLN A 5 -14.28 -3.47 12.57
CA GLN A 5 -13.69 -4.64 13.21
C GLN A 5 -12.63 -5.24 12.29
N PHE A 6 -11.50 -5.63 12.85
CA PHE A 6 -10.46 -6.35 12.14
C PHE A 6 -9.79 -7.38 13.04
N HIS A 7 -9.23 -8.40 12.40
CA HIS A 7 -8.59 -9.53 13.04
C HIS A 7 -7.10 -9.52 12.77
N LEU A 8 -6.30 -9.97 13.73
CA LEU A 8 -4.87 -10.17 13.57
C LEU A 8 -4.46 -11.59 13.98
N LYS A 9 -3.50 -12.17 13.25
CA LYS A 9 -2.85 -13.45 13.59
C LYS A 9 -1.78 -13.26 14.65
N PRO A 10 -1.65 -14.16 15.65
CA PRO A 10 -0.59 -14.13 16.65
C PRO A 10 0.75 -13.77 16.03
N ARG A 11 1.35 -12.69 16.52
CA ARG A 11 2.58 -12.14 15.93
C ARG A 11 3.77 -12.99 16.35
N PRO A 12 4.85 -13.04 15.52
CA PRO A 12 6.11 -13.62 15.97
C PRO A 12 6.64 -12.86 17.19
N VAL A 13 7.58 -13.46 17.93
CA VAL A 13 8.22 -12.77 19.06
C VAL A 13 8.99 -11.55 18.54
N SER A 14 8.66 -10.37 19.05
CA SER A 14 9.37 -9.14 18.68
C SER A 14 10.77 -9.16 19.29
N LEU A 15 11.79 -8.75 18.50
CA LEU A 15 13.14 -8.57 19.04
C LEU A 15 13.23 -7.43 20.05
N ILE A 16 12.30 -6.46 19.98
CA ILE A 16 12.27 -5.27 20.82
C ILE A 16 11.32 -5.48 22.00
N HIS A 17 10.11 -5.97 21.73
CA HIS A 17 9.03 -6.07 22.72
C HIS A 17 8.82 -7.50 23.26
N GLY A 18 9.62 -8.48 22.82
CA GLY A 18 9.51 -9.87 23.26
C GLY A 18 8.13 -10.46 22.98
N HIS A 19 7.46 -10.90 24.05
CA HIS A 19 6.13 -11.51 24.01
C HIS A 19 4.97 -10.52 24.20
N SER A 20 5.27 -9.22 24.35
CA SER A 20 4.21 -8.21 24.42
C SER A 20 3.39 -8.18 23.14
N ASN A 21 2.14 -7.72 23.26
CA ASN A 21 1.30 -7.48 22.11
C ASN A 21 1.80 -6.26 21.33
N TYR A 22 1.86 -6.33 20.00
CA TYR A 22 2.38 -5.24 19.19
C TYR A 22 1.81 -5.21 17.77
N LEU A 23 1.87 -4.04 17.14
CA LEU A 23 1.52 -3.79 15.74
C LEU A 23 2.79 -3.63 14.87
N PRO A 24 2.94 -4.37 13.76
CA PRO A 24 4.15 -4.34 12.94
C PRO A 24 4.10 -3.27 11.83
N PHE A 25 4.65 -2.07 12.06
CA PHE A 25 4.79 -1.01 11.03
C PHE A 25 6.09 -1.12 10.23
N LYS A 26 6.53 -2.35 9.90
CA LYS A 26 7.83 -2.59 9.27
C LYS A 26 7.73 -2.69 7.75
N TRP A 27 8.82 -2.35 7.05
CA TRP A 27 8.99 -2.58 5.62
C TRP A 27 10.09 -3.64 5.36
N PRO A 28 9.89 -4.60 4.44
CA PRO A 28 8.65 -4.86 3.69
C PRO A 28 7.50 -5.24 4.61
N PHE A 29 6.30 -4.77 4.27
CA PHE A 29 5.11 -5.01 5.10
C PHE A 29 4.74 -6.50 5.01
N ASP A 30 4.63 -7.15 6.16
CA ASP A 30 4.28 -8.57 6.20
C ASP A 30 2.76 -8.73 6.23
N PHE A 31 2.15 -8.74 5.05
CA PHE A 31 0.71 -8.87 4.87
C PHE A 31 0.14 -10.17 5.48
N ASN A 32 0.97 -11.18 5.75
CA ASN A 32 0.51 -12.39 6.45
C ASN A 32 0.09 -12.09 7.90
N TYR A 33 0.68 -11.08 8.53
CA TYR A 33 0.32 -10.59 9.86
C TYR A 33 -0.41 -9.24 9.81
N GLY A 34 -0.92 -8.85 8.63
CA GLY A 34 -1.72 -7.65 8.46
C GLY A 34 -3.12 -7.76 9.06
N PRO A 35 -3.89 -6.65 9.10
CA PRO A 35 -5.28 -6.64 9.50
C PRO A 35 -6.18 -7.38 8.48
N PHE A 36 -6.98 -8.32 8.98
CA PHE A 36 -7.99 -9.04 8.20
C PHE A 36 -9.37 -8.45 8.50
N PHE A 37 -10.07 -8.03 7.46
CA PHE A 37 -11.38 -7.41 7.58
C PHE A 37 -12.48 -8.40 7.17
N PRO A 38 -13.42 -8.74 8.07
CA PRO A 38 -14.50 -9.69 7.78
C PRO A 38 -15.34 -9.31 6.55
N ASP A 39 -15.54 -8.00 6.35
CA ASP A 39 -16.38 -7.47 5.27
C ASP A 39 -15.75 -7.62 3.88
N TYR A 40 -14.43 -7.77 3.80
CA TYR A 40 -13.67 -7.78 2.54
C TYR A 40 -13.00 -9.12 2.23
N GLY A 41 -13.05 -10.10 3.13
CA GLY A 41 -12.43 -11.40 2.87
C GLY A 41 -12.54 -12.42 4.00
N PRO A 42 -12.16 -13.69 3.72
CA PRO A 42 -12.16 -14.74 4.72
C PRO A 42 -11.12 -14.45 5.80
N ILE A 43 -11.52 -14.61 7.06
CA ILE A 43 -10.62 -14.51 8.20
C ILE A 43 -9.87 -15.84 8.34
N PRO A 44 -8.53 -15.83 8.37
CA PRO A 44 -7.74 -17.03 8.66
C PRO A 44 -8.11 -17.64 10.02
N SER A 45 -8.12 -18.96 10.12
CA SER A 45 -8.50 -19.66 11.37
C SER A 45 -7.57 -19.36 12.55
N ASP A 46 -6.34 -18.95 12.26
CA ASP A 46 -5.32 -18.54 13.23
C ASP A 46 -5.39 -17.03 13.57
N ALA A 47 -6.28 -16.23 12.96
CA ALA A 47 -6.47 -14.82 13.27
C ALA A 47 -7.43 -14.61 14.45
N THR A 48 -6.93 -14.88 15.66
CA THR A 48 -7.74 -14.94 16.88
C THR A 48 -7.92 -13.61 17.61
N GLU A 49 -7.04 -12.62 17.37
CA GLU A 49 -7.12 -11.34 18.06
C GLU A 49 -8.03 -10.38 17.32
N VAL A 50 -8.96 -9.75 18.03
CA VAL A 50 -10.02 -8.90 17.46
C VAL A 50 -9.86 -7.49 18.00
N TYR A 51 -9.80 -6.53 17.08
CA TYR A 51 -9.70 -5.11 17.40
C TYR A 51 -10.84 -4.34 16.74
N THR A 52 -11.17 -3.21 17.35
CA THR A 52 -12.20 -2.30 16.83
C THR A 52 -11.63 -0.88 16.76
N ALA A 53 -11.68 -0.28 15.58
CA ALA A 53 -11.36 1.14 15.37
C ALA A 53 -12.65 1.91 15.07
N GLN A 54 -12.76 3.14 15.57
CA GLN A 54 -13.92 4.00 15.32
C GLN A 54 -13.53 5.18 14.43
N SER A 55 -13.69 5.04 13.12
CA SER A 55 -13.36 6.11 12.17
C SER A 55 -14.19 5.99 10.90
N SER A 56 -15.00 7.02 10.62
CA SER A 56 -15.81 7.05 9.39
C SER A 56 -14.94 7.25 8.14
N ALA A 57 -13.86 8.02 8.26
CA ALA A 57 -12.91 8.22 7.17
C ALA A 57 -12.20 6.90 6.82
N LEU A 58 -11.79 6.15 7.84
CA LEU A 58 -11.18 4.83 7.66
C LEU A 58 -12.13 3.86 6.97
N ALA A 59 -13.41 3.84 7.36
CA ALA A 59 -14.41 2.94 6.77
C ALA A 59 -14.59 3.23 5.27
N ALA A 60 -14.73 4.51 4.91
CA ALA A 60 -14.87 4.93 3.52
C ALA A 60 -13.64 4.57 2.67
N MET A 61 -12.44 4.75 3.24
CA MET A 61 -11.20 4.45 2.52
C MET A 61 -10.94 2.94 2.41
N LEU A 62 -11.36 2.14 3.37
CA LEU A 62 -11.34 0.67 3.23
C LEU A 62 -12.28 0.21 2.12
N SER A 63 -13.49 0.75 2.03
CA SER A 63 -14.40 0.43 0.92
C SER A 63 -13.79 0.83 -0.42
N MET A 64 -13.24 2.05 -0.54
CA MET A 64 -12.54 2.47 -1.76
C MET A 64 -11.36 1.56 -2.10
N LEU A 65 -10.61 1.08 -1.10
CA LEU A 65 -9.49 0.18 -1.32
C LEU A 65 -9.93 -1.17 -1.89
N TYR A 66 -10.90 -1.82 -1.24
CA TYR A 66 -11.27 -3.20 -1.55
C TYR A 66 -12.32 -3.32 -2.67
N ASP A 67 -13.23 -2.36 -2.78
CA ASP A 67 -14.32 -2.40 -3.76
C ASP A 67 -13.92 -1.76 -5.10
N ASP A 68 -13.05 -0.73 -5.06
CA ASP A 68 -12.68 0.02 -6.26
C ASP A 68 -11.21 -0.18 -6.67
N LEU A 69 -10.27 0.11 -5.77
CA LEU A 69 -8.86 0.19 -6.11
C LEU A 69 -8.27 -1.18 -6.41
N ILE A 70 -8.30 -2.12 -5.46
CA ILE A 70 -7.71 -3.47 -5.64
C ILE A 70 -8.27 -4.15 -6.89
N PRO A 71 -9.60 -4.21 -7.14
CA PRO A 71 -10.14 -4.79 -8.35
C PRO A 71 -9.61 -4.11 -9.63
N THR A 72 -9.41 -2.79 -9.61
CA THR A 72 -8.82 -2.05 -10.72
C THR A 72 -7.33 -2.38 -10.91
N LEU A 73 -6.58 -2.60 -9.83
CA LEU A 73 -5.16 -2.94 -9.86
C LEU A 73 -4.92 -4.41 -10.25
N ASP A 74 -5.85 -5.31 -9.94
CA ASP A 74 -5.78 -6.74 -10.24
C ASP A 74 -6.22 -7.11 -11.66
N VAL A 75 -6.62 -6.13 -12.48
CA VAL A 75 -6.90 -6.36 -13.90
C VAL A 75 -5.63 -6.86 -14.59
N GLU A 76 -5.67 -8.08 -15.14
CA GLU A 76 -4.57 -8.63 -15.92
C GLU A 76 -4.20 -7.68 -17.06
N VAL A 77 -2.98 -7.13 -17.00
CA VAL A 77 -2.47 -6.27 -18.06
C VAL A 77 -1.93 -7.15 -19.19
N PRO A 78 -2.50 -7.05 -20.41
CA PRO A 78 -2.08 -7.92 -21.49
C PRO A 78 -0.61 -7.71 -21.84
N CYS A 79 0.09 -8.80 -22.14
CA CYS A 79 1.50 -8.74 -22.52
C CYS A 79 1.70 -7.82 -23.75
N PRO A 80 2.50 -6.73 -23.65
CA PRO A 80 2.71 -5.80 -24.76
C PRO A 80 3.22 -6.48 -26.03
N ASN A 81 4.00 -7.56 -25.88
CA ASN A 81 4.57 -8.33 -26.99
C ASN A 81 3.54 -9.20 -27.73
N LYS A 82 2.39 -9.48 -27.11
CA LYS A 82 1.28 -10.24 -27.70
C LYS A 82 0.22 -9.33 -28.32
N LEU A 83 0.38 -8.01 -28.21
CA LEU A 83 -0.55 -7.03 -28.73
C LEU A 83 -0.03 -6.37 -30.03
N PRO A 84 -0.91 -6.06 -30.99
CA PRO A 84 -0.53 -5.22 -32.12
C PRO A 84 -0.11 -3.82 -31.61
N ARG A 85 0.83 -3.17 -32.29
CA ARG A 85 1.31 -1.82 -31.89
C ARG A 85 0.18 -0.79 -31.79
N SER A 86 -0.91 -0.95 -32.55
CA SER A 86 -2.10 -0.10 -32.46
C SER A 86 -2.77 -0.12 -31.08
N ALA A 87 -2.61 -1.19 -30.30
CA ALA A 87 -3.16 -1.32 -28.95
C ALA A 87 -2.25 -0.71 -27.85
N TRP A 88 -1.01 -0.33 -28.18
CA TRP A 88 -0.04 0.14 -27.19
C TRP A 88 -0.45 1.45 -26.51
N CYS A 89 -1.08 2.38 -27.23
CA CYS A 89 -1.58 3.62 -26.63
C CYS A 89 -2.67 3.36 -25.58
N GLY A 90 -3.53 2.37 -25.83
CA GLY A 90 -4.54 1.93 -24.86
C GLY A 90 -3.91 1.32 -23.61
N LEU A 91 -2.89 0.48 -23.81
CA LEU A 91 -2.12 -0.12 -22.71
C LEU A 91 -1.41 0.94 -21.85
N LEU A 92 -0.74 1.90 -22.48
CA LEU A 92 -0.07 2.98 -21.76
C LEU A 92 -1.07 3.80 -20.93
N ARG A 93 -2.22 4.14 -21.52
CA ARG A 93 -3.27 4.88 -20.82
C ARG A 93 -3.82 4.09 -19.63
N LEU A 94 -4.02 2.78 -19.78
CA LEU A 94 -4.43 1.91 -18.68
C LEU A 94 -3.41 1.96 -17.55
N SER A 95 -2.13 1.71 -17.85
CA SER A 95 -1.05 1.76 -16.84
C SER A 95 -0.96 3.12 -16.14
N MET A 96 -1.07 4.23 -16.88
CA MET A 96 -1.05 5.57 -16.30
C MET A 96 -2.23 5.82 -15.36
N ASN A 97 -3.43 5.37 -15.73
CA ASN A 97 -4.61 5.49 -14.89
C ASN A 97 -4.48 4.65 -13.61
N THR A 98 -3.95 3.43 -13.71
CA THR A 98 -3.67 2.54 -12.58
C THR A 98 -2.70 3.17 -11.58
N VAL A 99 -1.60 3.75 -12.09
CA VAL A 99 -0.61 4.45 -11.25
C VAL A 99 -1.21 5.71 -10.62
N ASP A 100 -1.95 6.51 -11.38
CA ASP A 100 -2.60 7.73 -10.87
C ASP A 100 -3.62 7.40 -9.76
N ALA A 101 -4.42 6.35 -9.94
CA ALA A 101 -5.41 5.91 -8.94
C ALA A 101 -4.73 5.52 -7.61
N SER A 102 -3.72 4.66 -7.66
CA SER A 102 -2.96 4.28 -6.45
C SER A 102 -2.21 5.45 -5.84
N PHE A 103 -1.58 6.29 -6.66
CA PHE A 103 -0.89 7.47 -6.17
C PHE A 103 -1.84 8.40 -5.41
N ARG A 104 -3.04 8.66 -5.94
CA ARG A 104 -4.07 9.44 -5.23
C ARG A 104 -4.53 8.78 -3.94
N PHE A 105 -4.77 7.48 -3.98
CA PHE A 105 -5.16 6.74 -2.78
C PHE A 105 -4.09 6.83 -1.68
N ARG A 106 -2.81 6.69 -2.04
CA ARG A 106 -1.68 6.85 -1.12
C ARG A 106 -1.58 8.27 -0.57
N MET A 107 -1.81 9.30 -1.39
CA MET A 107 -1.87 10.68 -0.90
C MET A 107 -2.93 10.86 0.19
N GLU A 108 -4.12 10.25 0.04
CA GLU A 108 -5.15 10.31 1.09
C GLU A 108 -4.74 9.59 2.37
N CYS A 109 -4.07 8.43 2.25
CA CYS A 109 -3.50 7.76 3.40
C CYS A 109 -2.46 8.64 4.12
N GLU A 110 -1.56 9.29 3.38
CA GLU A 110 -0.59 10.24 3.95
C GLU A 110 -1.27 11.40 4.67
N ASN A 111 -2.33 11.97 4.08
CA ASN A 111 -3.08 13.08 4.68
C ASN A 111 -3.63 12.68 6.05
N HIS A 112 -4.26 11.51 6.14
CA HIS A 112 -4.81 11.01 7.39
C HIS A 112 -3.73 10.63 8.40
N ILE A 113 -2.62 10.03 7.97
CA ILE A 113 -1.47 9.74 8.83
C ILE A 113 -0.94 11.02 9.49
N VAL A 114 -0.70 12.07 8.69
CA VAL A 114 -0.18 13.33 9.22
C VAL A 114 -1.20 13.98 10.17
N GLN A 115 -2.49 13.95 9.82
CA GLN A 115 -3.55 14.50 10.67
C GLN A 115 -3.63 13.77 12.02
N LEU A 116 -3.51 12.44 12.04
CA LEU A 116 -3.54 11.65 13.27
C LEU A 116 -2.34 11.96 14.18
N ILE A 117 -1.17 12.19 13.60
CA ILE A 117 0.06 12.41 14.38
C ILE A 117 0.19 13.84 14.88
N LYS A 118 -0.20 14.81 14.05
CA LYS A 118 0.00 16.22 14.34
C LYS A 118 -1.25 16.91 14.87
N GLY A 119 -2.43 16.30 14.73
CA GLY A 119 -3.71 16.89 15.14
C GLY A 119 -3.88 18.28 14.53
N ASP A 120 -4.17 19.26 15.39
CA ASP A 120 -4.35 20.67 14.99
C ASP A 120 -3.06 21.34 14.46
N HIS A 121 -1.90 20.71 14.66
CA HIS A 121 -0.61 21.19 14.16
C HIS A 121 -0.22 20.56 12.83
N ALA A 122 -1.13 19.84 12.16
CA ALA A 122 -0.86 19.27 10.86
C ALA A 122 -0.53 20.37 9.83
N PRO A 123 0.59 20.27 9.11
CA PRO A 123 0.86 21.19 8.00
C PRO A 123 -0.19 21.05 6.91
N THR A 124 -0.35 22.07 6.07
CA THR A 124 -1.23 21.97 4.90
C THR A 124 -0.74 20.86 3.97
N PRO A 125 -1.61 19.94 3.50
CA PRO A 125 -1.22 18.89 2.58
C PRO A 125 -0.55 19.43 1.31
N PRO A 126 0.60 18.90 0.89
CA PRO A 126 1.26 19.35 -0.33
C PRO A 126 0.44 18.95 -1.56
N PRO A 127 0.50 19.76 -2.64
CA PRO A 127 -0.18 19.43 -3.89
C PRO A 127 0.43 18.19 -4.54
N PRO A 128 -0.30 17.47 -5.41
CA PRO A 128 0.15 16.21 -6.00
C PRO A 128 1.56 16.25 -6.62
N GLY A 129 1.89 17.33 -7.34
CA GLY A 129 3.21 17.51 -7.97
C GLY A 129 4.37 17.80 -7.01
N LYS A 130 4.12 17.89 -5.69
CA LYS A 130 5.12 18.15 -4.65
C LYS A 130 5.15 17.05 -3.58
N ARG A 131 4.58 15.88 -3.87
CA ARG A 131 4.53 14.69 -3.00
C ARG A 131 5.84 13.91 -2.99
N THR A 132 6.91 14.58 -2.59
CA THR A 132 8.22 13.97 -2.35
C THR A 132 8.93 14.70 -1.21
N GLN A 133 9.85 14.00 -0.53
CA GLN A 133 10.66 14.60 0.52
C GLN A 133 11.50 15.79 0.03
N SER A 134 11.95 15.78 -1.23
CA SER A 134 12.69 16.89 -1.82
C SER A 134 11.86 18.16 -2.01
N PHE A 135 10.54 18.04 -2.24
CA PHE A 135 9.66 19.19 -2.44
C PHE A 135 8.85 19.58 -1.20
N SER A 136 8.67 18.67 -0.25
CA SER A 136 7.87 18.88 0.97
C SER A 136 8.48 18.13 2.16
N PRO A 137 9.70 18.52 2.58
CA PRO A 137 10.45 17.77 3.60
C PRO A 137 9.68 17.67 4.91
N GLU A 138 9.10 18.78 5.39
CA GLU A 138 8.34 18.84 6.64
C GLU A 138 7.16 17.86 6.69
N TRP A 139 6.54 17.59 5.54
CA TRP A 139 5.47 16.60 5.40
C TRP A 139 6.02 15.18 5.51
N TYR A 140 7.06 14.89 4.73
CA TYR A 140 7.64 13.54 4.65
C TYR A 140 8.51 13.16 5.86
N ASP A 141 8.94 14.14 6.64
CA ASP A 141 9.54 13.96 7.97
C ASP A 141 8.52 13.44 9.00
N VAL A 142 7.22 13.48 8.70
CA VAL A 142 6.17 12.83 9.47
C VAL A 142 5.77 11.50 8.84
N VAL A 143 5.54 11.48 7.52
CA VAL A 143 5.07 10.29 6.81
C VAL A 143 6.06 9.13 6.93
N TYR A 144 7.33 9.33 6.54
CA TYR A 144 8.28 8.21 6.47
C TYR A 144 8.60 7.59 7.83
N PRO A 145 8.90 8.36 8.89
CA PRO A 145 9.10 7.75 10.20
C PRO A 145 7.88 6.97 10.68
N THR A 146 6.68 7.35 10.25
CA THR A 146 5.45 6.63 10.60
C THR A 146 5.28 5.33 9.84
N LEU A 147 5.45 5.37 8.52
CA LEU A 147 5.35 4.18 7.67
C LEU A 147 6.39 3.12 8.06
N PHE A 148 7.51 3.54 8.64
CA PHE A 148 8.64 2.69 8.99
C PHE A 148 8.97 2.70 10.49
N ARG A 149 8.01 3.00 11.37
CA ARG A 149 8.26 3.12 12.83
C ARG A 149 8.62 1.80 13.52
N GLY A 150 8.47 0.66 12.83
CA GLY A 150 8.77 -0.67 13.37
C GLY A 150 7.66 -1.21 14.27
N ASP A 151 8.01 -2.15 15.14
CA ASP A 151 7.04 -2.78 16.04
C ASP A 151 6.59 -1.80 17.14
N VAL A 152 5.29 -1.72 17.37
CA VAL A 152 4.67 -0.82 18.36
C VAL A 152 3.92 -1.65 19.37
N GLU A 153 4.38 -1.63 20.61
CA GLU A 153 3.70 -2.30 21.72
C GLU A 153 2.31 -1.69 21.97
N LEU A 154 1.29 -2.53 22.11
CA LEU A 154 -0.05 -2.19 22.58
C LEU A 154 -0.08 -2.43 24.09
N ARG A 155 -0.40 -1.41 24.87
CA ARG A 155 -0.19 -1.43 26.33
C ARG A 155 -1.47 -1.56 27.15
N ASP A 156 -2.65 -1.19 26.64
CA ASP A 156 -3.99 -1.64 27.14
C ASP A 156 -5.15 -0.96 26.36
N GLU A 157 -6.27 -1.68 26.18
CA GLU A 157 -7.42 -1.28 25.35
C GLU A 157 -8.20 -0.03 25.82
N SER A 158 -7.94 0.45 27.04
CA SER A 158 -8.67 1.56 27.67
C SER A 158 -8.06 2.95 27.44
N GLU A 159 -6.94 3.06 26.73
CA GLU A 159 -6.30 4.35 26.44
C GLU A 159 -6.54 4.80 24.99
N SER A 160 -6.85 6.08 24.81
CA SER A 160 -7.01 6.72 23.49
C SER A 160 -5.82 6.49 22.55
N ARG A 161 -4.63 6.25 23.11
CA ARG A 161 -3.38 6.00 22.38
C ARG A 161 -3.36 4.68 21.63
N ASP A 162 -3.98 3.65 22.18
CA ASP A 162 -4.03 2.34 21.51
C ASP A 162 -5.04 2.39 20.35
N ALA A 163 -6.17 3.10 20.53
CA ALA A 163 -7.12 3.37 19.46
C ALA A 163 -6.48 4.17 18.30
N GLU A 164 -5.70 5.23 18.61
CA GLU A 164 -4.95 5.98 17.61
C GLU A 164 -3.89 5.12 16.91
N SER A 165 -3.19 4.26 17.66
CA SER A 165 -2.18 3.36 17.09
C SER A 165 -2.79 2.31 16.17
N LEU A 166 -3.97 1.77 16.50
CA LEU A 166 -4.72 0.85 15.65
C LEU A 166 -5.20 1.52 14.38
N GLU A 167 -5.77 2.73 14.47
CA GLU A 167 -6.20 3.48 13.28
C GLU A 167 -5.01 3.81 12.38
N LEU A 168 -3.91 4.30 12.96
CA LEU A 168 -2.70 4.61 12.20
C LEU A 168 -2.12 3.37 11.52
N TYR A 169 -2.16 2.21 12.18
CA TYR A 169 -1.72 0.94 11.63
C TYR A 169 -2.52 0.56 10.39
N ILE A 170 -3.84 0.73 10.41
CA ILE A 170 -4.68 0.46 9.23
C ILE A 170 -4.37 1.43 8.10
N TRP A 171 -4.18 2.73 8.36
CA TRP A 171 -3.77 3.68 7.32
C TRP A 171 -2.42 3.31 6.68
N THR A 172 -1.43 2.92 7.49
CA THR A 172 -0.13 2.44 7.00
C THR A 172 -0.28 1.14 6.20
N TYR A 173 -1.12 0.20 6.64
CA TYR A 173 -1.43 -1.01 5.88
C TYR A 173 -2.02 -0.68 4.50
N MET A 174 -3.04 0.18 4.44
CA MET A 174 -3.68 0.57 3.19
C MET A 174 -2.70 1.27 2.24
N TYR A 175 -1.82 2.13 2.77
CA TYR A 175 -0.75 2.76 1.99
C TYR A 175 0.15 1.71 1.34
N HIS A 176 0.67 0.76 2.13
CA HIS A 176 1.58 -0.26 1.62
C HIS A 176 0.91 -1.23 0.67
N LEU A 177 -0.36 -1.59 0.91
CA LEU A 177 -1.11 -2.47 0.02
C LEU A 177 -1.31 -1.80 -1.35
N ALA A 178 -1.68 -0.52 -1.37
CA ALA A 178 -1.78 0.24 -2.62
C ALA A 178 -0.43 0.37 -3.34
N ASP A 179 0.67 0.56 -2.61
CA ASP A 179 2.02 0.60 -3.17
C ASP A 179 2.45 -0.76 -3.76
N GLU A 180 2.23 -1.86 -3.04
CA GLU A 180 2.59 -3.20 -3.50
C GLU A 180 1.82 -3.59 -4.76
N HIS A 181 0.50 -3.34 -4.80
CA HIS A 181 -0.33 -3.62 -5.98
C HIS A 181 0.00 -2.70 -7.17
N THR A 182 0.79 -1.64 -6.98
CA THR A 182 1.25 -0.75 -8.06
C THR A 182 2.74 -0.79 -8.32
N CYS A 183 3.46 -1.72 -7.70
CA CYS A 183 4.85 -2.01 -8.05
C CYS A 183 4.92 -2.50 -9.50
N ILE A 184 5.10 -1.55 -10.41
CA ILE A 184 5.46 -1.78 -11.80
C ILE A 184 6.94 -2.13 -11.80
N SER A 185 7.26 -3.39 -12.05
CA SER A 185 8.65 -3.76 -12.37
C SER A 185 8.93 -3.33 -13.81
N VAL A 186 9.71 -2.26 -13.98
CA VAL A 186 10.27 -1.86 -15.26
C VAL A 186 11.48 -2.75 -15.51
N GLU A 187 11.30 -3.84 -16.24
CA GLU A 187 12.43 -4.59 -16.78
C GLU A 187 13.04 -3.79 -17.94
N VAL A 188 14.11 -3.05 -17.65
CA VAL A 188 14.95 -2.43 -18.69
C VAL A 188 15.78 -3.54 -19.33
N PHE A 189 15.33 -4.03 -20.48
CA PHE A 189 16.16 -4.91 -21.30
C PHE A 189 17.34 -4.09 -21.86
N PRO A 190 18.61 -4.44 -21.56
CA PRO A 190 19.71 -3.84 -22.29
C PRO A 190 19.56 -4.21 -23.78
N PRO A 191 19.84 -3.28 -24.71
CA PRO A 191 19.75 -3.57 -26.13
C PRO A 191 20.69 -4.74 -26.46
N ARG A 192 20.11 -5.89 -26.81
CA ARG A 192 20.86 -6.91 -27.55
C ARG A 192 20.93 -6.41 -28.99
N ASP A 193 22.16 -6.17 -29.41
CA ASP A 193 22.61 -5.81 -30.74
C ASP A 193 22.69 -4.32 -31.09
N VAL A 194 23.94 -3.89 -31.15
CA VAL A 194 24.47 -2.70 -31.79
C VAL A 194 24.08 -2.72 -33.26
N SER A 195 23.21 -1.80 -33.69
CA SER A 195 23.26 -1.08 -34.98
C SER A 195 21.89 -0.48 -35.28
N THR A 196 21.88 0.82 -35.64
CA THR A 196 20.74 1.67 -36.04
C THR A 196 19.84 2.25 -34.93
N ASP A 197 20.36 3.31 -34.31
CA ASP A 197 19.76 4.66 -34.19
C ASP A 197 18.26 4.82 -33.84
N LYS A 198 17.69 3.90 -33.06
CA LYS A 198 16.44 4.14 -32.33
C LYS A 198 16.56 3.55 -30.94
N THR A 199 16.85 4.41 -29.96
CA THR A 199 16.67 4.11 -28.54
C THR A 199 15.19 3.84 -28.27
N ILE A 200 14.74 2.62 -28.52
CA ILE A 200 13.40 2.18 -28.11
C ILE A 200 13.52 1.82 -26.63
N PHE A 201 13.11 2.74 -25.77
CA PHE A 201 12.81 2.44 -24.37
C PHE A 201 11.67 1.41 -24.37
N ARG A 202 12.00 0.12 -24.27
CA ARG A 202 11.03 -0.92 -23.93
C ARG A 202 10.74 -0.80 -22.43
N CYS A 203 9.82 0.08 -22.07
CA CYS A 203 9.17 0.01 -20.77
C CYS A 203 8.20 -1.18 -20.80
N LEU A 204 8.65 -2.35 -20.36
CA LEU A 204 7.73 -3.42 -20.00
C LEU A 204 7.13 -3.08 -18.65
N PHE A 205 5.85 -2.71 -18.67
CA PHE A 205 5.05 -2.50 -17.48
C PHE A 205 4.58 -3.87 -16.98
N THR A 206 5.25 -4.43 -15.99
CA THR A 206 4.72 -5.62 -15.31
C THR A 206 4.05 -5.17 -14.03
N LEU A 207 2.71 -5.05 -14.07
CA LEU A 207 1.89 -4.93 -12.87
C LEU A 207 1.88 -6.28 -12.17
N ARG A 208 2.37 -6.32 -10.94
CA ARG A 208 2.41 -7.55 -10.13
C ARG A 208 1.06 -7.68 -9.43
N SER A 209 0.14 -8.49 -9.97
CA SER A 209 -1.06 -8.89 -9.23
C SER A 209 -0.69 -9.97 -8.21
N HIS A 210 -1.20 -9.85 -6.98
CA HIS A 210 -0.83 -10.64 -5.81
C HIS A 210 -1.25 -12.14 -5.89
N ARG A 211 -1.82 -12.62 -7.00
CA ARG A 211 -2.14 -14.05 -7.20
C ARG A 211 -0.95 -14.81 -7.78
N ASN A 212 -0.15 -15.37 -6.87
CA ASN A 212 0.91 -16.39 -7.04
C ASN A 212 2.35 -15.87 -6.96
N SER A 213 2.89 -15.99 -5.75
CA SER A 213 4.29 -16.31 -5.51
C SER A 213 4.65 -17.70 -6.08
N ARG A 214 4.63 -17.85 -7.41
CA ARG A 214 5.31 -18.95 -8.12
C ARG A 214 5.94 -18.41 -9.39
N SER A 215 7.27 -18.42 -9.39
CA SER A 215 8.18 -18.34 -10.56
C SER A 215 7.73 -17.43 -11.70
N VAL A 216 8.29 -16.22 -11.74
CA VAL A 216 8.35 -15.42 -12.97
C VAL A 216 9.16 -16.22 -13.98
N GLN A 217 8.49 -16.91 -14.91
CA GLN A 217 9.17 -17.35 -16.13
C GLN A 217 9.32 -16.14 -17.05
N PRO A 218 10.53 -15.86 -17.56
CA PRO A 218 10.71 -14.85 -18.58
C PRO A 218 9.84 -15.21 -19.79
N CYS A 219 9.12 -14.22 -20.33
CA CYS A 219 8.35 -14.39 -21.56
C CYS A 219 9.30 -14.84 -22.68
N GLN A 220 9.19 -16.10 -23.09
CA GLN A 220 9.82 -16.64 -24.30
C GLN A 220 9.06 -16.18 -25.55
#